data_AF-A0A349JBT3-F1
#
_entry.id   AF-A0A349JBT3-F1
#
_cell.length_a   1.000
_cell.length_b   1.000
_cell.length_c   1.000
_cell.angle_alpha   90.00
_cell.angle_beta   90.00
_cell.angle_gamma   90.00
#
_symmetry.space_group_name_H-M   'P 1'
#
loop_
_entity.id
_entity.type
_entity.pdbx_description
1 polymer ?
#
loop_
_entity_poly.entity_id
_entity_poly.type
_entity_poly.pdbx_seq_one_letter_code
_entity_poly.pdbx_strand_id
1 'polypeptide(L)'
;MTPALSYDLHPGRPGAPLAVVLHGLGDSKEGWKPVAPMLALPGWGWCFVQAPDAYGPGWSWFNLDLEGPVRVDAAGVARSHQAILELLTHLEQHHGVPCERIALLGFSQGCLMTLETVLRHPRPFLAAVAISGWLHR
;
A
#
# COMPACT_ATOMS: atom_id res chain seq x y z
N MET A 1 -16.51 -9.97 -5.76
CA MET A 1 -15.19 -9.90 -6.43
C MET A 1 -14.45 -8.71 -5.84
N THR A 2 -13.21 -8.90 -5.40
CA THR A 2 -12.36 -7.79 -4.94
C THR A 2 -12.03 -6.92 -6.15
N PRO A 3 -12.27 -5.60 -6.12
CA PRO A 3 -11.89 -4.73 -7.23
C PRO A 3 -10.36 -4.68 -7.35
N ALA A 4 -9.84 -4.79 -8.58
CA ALA A 4 -8.42 -4.63 -8.83
C ALA A 4 -7.98 -3.21 -8.46
N LEU A 5 -6.89 -3.08 -7.70
CA LEU A 5 -6.36 -1.78 -7.32
C LEU A 5 -5.82 -1.03 -8.55
N SER A 6 -6.13 0.25 -8.65
CA SER A 6 -5.44 1.14 -9.60
C SER A 6 -4.07 1.49 -9.04
N TYR A 7 -3.04 1.46 -9.87
CA TYR A 7 -1.68 1.83 -9.45
C TYR A 7 -0.88 2.40 -10.63
N ASP A 8 0.17 3.14 -10.30
CA ASP A 8 1.16 3.62 -11.27
C ASP A 8 2.50 2.95 -10.97
N LEU A 9 2.95 2.10 -11.91
CA LEU A 9 4.23 1.40 -11.81
C LEU A 9 5.30 2.11 -12.63
N HIS A 10 6.33 2.59 -11.94
CA HIS A 10 7.57 3.12 -12.51
C HIS A 10 8.68 2.09 -12.27
N PRO A 11 9.05 1.28 -13.28
CA PRO A 11 10.04 0.22 -13.08
C PRO A 11 11.42 0.81 -12.77
N GLY A 12 12.13 0.15 -11.84
CA GLY A 12 13.53 0.44 -11.56
C GLY A 12 14.48 -0.19 -12.57
N ARG A 13 15.77 -0.19 -12.26
CA ARG A 13 16.75 -0.99 -13.02
C ARG A 13 16.43 -2.48 -12.91
N PRO A 14 16.83 -3.33 -13.88
CA PRO A 14 16.68 -4.77 -13.76
C PRO A 14 17.27 -5.28 -12.43
N GLY A 15 16.47 -6.07 -11.69
CA GLY A 15 16.89 -6.58 -10.37
C GLY A 15 16.78 -5.61 -9.20
N ALA A 16 16.45 -4.33 -9.42
CA ALA A 16 16.37 -3.34 -8.35
C ALA A 16 15.17 -3.57 -7.40
N PRO A 17 15.24 -3.10 -6.14
CA PRO A 17 14.08 -3.06 -5.25
C PRO A 17 12.92 -2.21 -5.79
N LEU A 18 11.71 -2.53 -5.34
CA LEU A 18 10.48 -1.79 -5.64
C LEU A 18 9.89 -1.23 -4.33
N ALA A 19 9.66 0.09 -4.28
CA ALA A 19 8.83 0.68 -3.23
C ALA A 19 7.35 0.60 -3.64
N VAL A 20 6.52 -0.10 -2.87
CA VAL A 20 5.06 -0.09 -3.02
C VAL A 20 4.49 0.87 -1.98
N VAL A 21 3.79 1.91 -2.43
CA VAL A 21 3.40 3.05 -1.61
C VAL A 21 1.88 3.09 -1.43
N LEU A 22 1.45 3.08 -0.17
CA LEU A 22 0.04 3.11 0.27
C LEU A 22 -0.26 4.45 0.98
N HIS A 23 -1.05 5.31 0.34
CA HIS A 23 -1.39 6.62 0.89
C HIS A 23 -2.34 6.56 2.10
N GLY A 24 -2.51 7.67 2.82
CA GLY A 24 -3.45 7.81 3.93
C GLY A 24 -4.88 8.16 3.49
N LEU A 25 -5.83 8.12 4.44
CA LEU A 25 -7.23 8.50 4.22
C LEU A 25 -7.35 9.91 3.62
N GLY A 26 -8.18 10.05 2.57
CA GLY A 26 -8.50 11.33 1.93
C GLY A 26 -7.45 11.84 0.95
N ASP A 27 -6.36 11.09 0.74
CA ASP A 27 -5.34 11.38 -0.26
C ASP A 27 -5.50 10.47 -1.50
N SER A 28 -4.49 10.42 -2.36
CA SER A 28 -4.42 9.66 -3.60
C SER A 28 -3.01 9.14 -3.87
N LYS A 29 -2.87 8.25 -4.86
CA LYS A 29 -1.54 7.82 -5.35
C LYS A 29 -0.71 8.98 -5.89
N GLU A 30 -1.36 10.01 -6.45
CA GLU A 30 -0.69 11.20 -7.02
C GLU A 30 -0.02 12.05 -5.94
N GLY A 31 -0.69 12.25 -4.79
CA GLY A 31 -0.18 13.03 -3.66
C GLY A 31 1.11 12.46 -3.07
N TRP A 32 1.37 11.16 -3.28
CA TRP A 32 2.55 10.46 -2.76
C TRP A 32 3.71 10.35 -3.75
N LYS A 33 3.53 10.68 -5.03
CA LYS A 33 4.62 10.66 -6.02
C LYS A 33 5.86 11.50 -5.62
N PRO A 34 5.73 12.66 -4.94
CA PRO A 34 6.89 13.43 -4.49
C PRO A 34 7.84 12.69 -3.53
N VAL A 35 7.40 11.61 -2.86
CA VAL A 35 8.27 10.82 -1.97
C VAL A 35 9.45 10.19 -2.73
N ALA A 36 9.28 9.85 -4.01
CA ALA A 36 10.32 9.22 -4.82
C ALA A 36 11.55 10.13 -5.02
N PRO A 37 11.40 11.36 -5.56
CA PRO A 37 12.53 12.29 -5.66
C PRO A 37 13.04 12.76 -4.28
N MET A 38 12.21 12.79 -3.23
CA MET A 38 12.65 13.15 -1.88
C MET A 38 13.59 12.11 -1.25
N LEU A 39 13.29 10.81 -1.40
CA LEU A 39 14.13 9.73 -0.88
C LEU A 39 15.38 9.50 -1.74
N ALA A 40 15.36 9.94 -3.00
CA ALA A 40 16.52 9.96 -3.89
C ALA A 40 17.26 8.60 -3.98
N LEU A 41 16.52 7.49 -4.02
CA LEU A 41 17.06 6.12 -4.08
C LEU A 41 17.37 5.73 -5.53
N PRO A 42 18.64 5.80 -6.00
CA PRO A 42 18.93 5.69 -7.43
C PRO A 42 18.68 4.26 -7.92
N GLY A 43 17.95 4.14 -9.04
CA GLY A 43 17.68 2.86 -9.69
C GLY A 43 16.56 2.03 -9.08
N TRP A 44 15.95 2.46 -7.97
CA TRP A 44 14.76 1.82 -7.39
C TRP A 44 13.54 2.02 -8.27
N GLY A 45 12.63 1.03 -8.26
CA GLY A 45 11.30 1.18 -8.82
C GLY A 45 10.31 1.76 -7.80
N TRP A 46 9.19 2.28 -8.30
CA TRP A 46 8.10 2.83 -7.50
C TRP A 46 6.75 2.33 -8.01
N CYS A 47 5.88 1.90 -7.10
CA CYS A 47 4.50 1.51 -7.37
C CYS A 47 3.58 2.31 -6.44
N PHE A 48 2.91 3.32 -6.98
CA PHE A 48 1.98 4.17 -6.21
C PHE A 48 0.58 3.61 -6.34
N VAL A 49 -0.01 3.15 -5.24
CA VAL A 49 -1.27 2.41 -5.24
C VAL A 49 -2.40 3.30 -4.76
N GLN A 50 -3.52 3.28 -5.49
CA GLN A 50 -4.74 4.00 -5.16
C GLN A 50 -5.62 3.12 -4.29
N ALA A 51 -6.05 3.63 -3.13
CA ALA A 51 -7.05 2.97 -2.32
C ALA A 51 -8.38 2.84 -3.08
N PRO A 52 -9.18 1.78 -2.85
CA PRO A 52 -10.29 1.41 -3.73
C PRO A 52 -11.55 2.27 -3.58
N ASP A 53 -11.77 2.89 -2.42
CA ASP A 53 -13.04 3.57 -2.11
C ASP A 53 -12.89 5.09 -2.17
N ALA A 54 -13.87 5.78 -2.76
CA ALA A 54 -13.90 7.24 -2.77
C ALA A 54 -14.18 7.79 -1.37
N TYR A 55 -13.48 8.86 -0.99
CA TYR A 55 -13.64 9.56 0.29
C TYR A 55 -13.47 11.07 0.10
N GLY A 56 -14.58 11.80 0.01
CA GLY A 56 -14.57 13.22 -0.31
C GLY A 56 -13.82 13.48 -1.62
N PRO A 57 -12.79 14.36 -1.64
CA PRO A 57 -11.95 14.60 -2.83
C PRO A 57 -10.85 13.55 -3.05
N GLY A 58 -10.67 12.61 -2.12
CA GLY A 58 -9.62 11.59 -2.17
C GLY A 58 -10.18 10.18 -1.97
N TRP A 59 -9.40 9.33 -1.30
CA TRP A 59 -9.66 7.89 -1.28
C TRP A 59 -9.39 7.25 0.08
N SER A 60 -9.95 6.06 0.28
CA SER A 60 -9.91 5.29 1.52
C SER A 60 -9.69 3.80 1.26
N TRP A 61 -8.93 3.16 2.14
CA TRP A 61 -8.73 1.71 2.19
C TRP A 61 -9.87 0.99 2.92
N PHE A 62 -10.52 1.67 3.87
CA PHE A 62 -11.61 1.12 4.66
C PHE A 62 -12.39 2.23 5.35
N ASN A 63 -13.63 1.98 5.75
CA ASN A 63 -14.38 2.99 6.48
C ASN A 63 -13.82 3.18 7.89
N LEU A 64 -13.71 4.45 8.29
CA LEU A 64 -13.46 4.86 9.66
C LEU A 64 -14.70 5.58 10.16
N ASP A 65 -15.34 5.01 11.16
CA ASP A 65 -16.39 5.70 11.88
C ASP A 65 -15.73 6.71 12.82
N LEU A 66 -15.91 7.99 12.48
CA LEU A 66 -15.39 9.13 13.22
C LEU A 66 -16.48 9.77 14.09
N GLU A 67 -17.73 9.33 13.98
CA GLU A 67 -18.86 9.82 14.78
C GLU A 67 -18.92 9.07 16.12
N GLY A 68 -17.93 9.30 16.97
CA GLY A 68 -17.80 8.67 18.30
C GLY A 68 -16.41 8.06 18.53
N PRO A 69 -16.29 7.02 19.38
CA PRO A 69 -15.04 6.27 19.49
C PRO A 69 -14.63 5.71 18.13
N VAL A 70 -13.40 5.98 17.71
CA VAL A 70 -12.89 5.53 16.40
C VAL A 70 -13.10 4.03 16.23
N ARG A 71 -13.89 3.64 15.23
CA ARG A 71 -14.11 2.23 14.86
C ARG A 71 -13.58 1.96 13.47
N VAL A 72 -12.78 0.90 13.38
CA VAL A 72 -12.24 0.38 12.12
C VAL A 72 -13.24 -0.59 11.51
N ASP A 73 -13.62 -0.37 10.26
CA ASP A 73 -14.34 -1.35 9.46
C ASP A 73 -13.44 -2.55 9.12
N ALA A 74 -13.51 -3.60 9.94
CA ALA A 74 -12.71 -4.81 9.77
C ALA A 74 -12.99 -5.52 8.43
N ALA A 75 -14.21 -5.44 7.90
CA ALA A 75 -14.55 -6.04 6.61
C ALA A 75 -13.91 -5.24 5.46
N GLY A 76 -13.90 -3.91 5.58
CA GLY A 76 -13.15 -3.01 4.70
C GLY A 76 -11.66 -3.31 4.70
N VAL A 77 -11.06 -3.48 5.88
CA VAL A 77 -9.64 -3.84 5.98
C VAL A 77 -9.37 -5.18 5.28
N ALA A 78 -10.16 -6.22 5.59
CA ALA A 78 -9.97 -7.54 4.98
C ALA A 78 -10.09 -7.49 3.44
N ARG A 79 -11.04 -6.73 2.90
CA ARG A 79 -11.21 -6.52 1.46
C ARG A 79 -9.97 -5.88 0.85
N SER A 80 -9.49 -4.80 1.44
CA SER A 80 -8.34 -4.06 0.91
C SER A 80 -7.03 -4.83 1.07
N HIS A 81 -6.88 -5.59 2.15
CA HIS A 81 -5.73 -6.49 2.34
C HIS A 81 -5.71 -7.55 1.23
N GLN A 82 -6.85 -8.19 0.95
CA GLN A 82 -6.94 -9.16 -0.15
C GLN A 82 -6.58 -8.53 -1.50
N ALA A 83 -7.01 -7.30 -1.78
CA ALA A 83 -6.67 -6.57 -3.00
C ALA A 83 -5.16 -6.27 -3.12
N ILE A 84 -4.51 -5.96 -1.99
CA ILE A 84 -3.05 -5.76 -1.92
C ILE A 84 -2.33 -7.09 -2.20
N LEU A 85 -2.78 -8.22 -1.62
CA LEU A 85 -2.19 -9.53 -1.90
C LEU A 85 -2.29 -9.93 -3.38
N GLU A 86 -3.42 -9.62 -4.02
CA GLU A 86 -3.61 -9.82 -5.46
C GLU A 86 -2.65 -8.96 -6.29
N LEU A 87 -2.47 -7.68 -5.91
CA LEU A 87 -1.47 -6.81 -6.54
C LEU A 87 -0.04 -7.35 -6.38
N LEU A 88 0.35 -7.77 -5.18
CA LEU A 88 1.68 -8.33 -4.93
C LEU A 88 1.93 -9.60 -5.77
N THR A 89 0.92 -10.47 -5.87
CA THR A 89 0.97 -11.66 -6.73
C THR A 89 1.14 -11.26 -8.20
N HIS A 90 0.40 -10.25 -8.65
CA HIS A 90 0.50 -9.74 -10.02
C HIS A 90 1.89 -9.16 -10.33
N LEU A 91 2.46 -8.37 -9.40
CA LEU A 91 3.81 -7.82 -9.52
C LEU A 91 4.87 -8.91 -9.63
N GLU A 92 4.73 -9.99 -8.88
CA GLU A 92 5.64 -11.12 -8.98
C GLU A 92 5.51 -11.84 -10.33
N GLN A 93 4.29 -12.20 -10.73
CA GLN A 93 4.04 -13.03 -11.91
C GLN A 93 4.35 -12.29 -13.22
N HIS A 94 4.05 -10.99 -13.30
CA HIS A 94 4.13 -10.23 -14.54
C HIS A 94 5.32 -9.27 -14.61
N HIS A 95 5.89 -8.90 -13.47
CA HIS A 95 7.02 -7.96 -13.41
C HIS A 95 8.28 -8.57 -12.77
N GLY A 96 8.24 -9.82 -12.29
CA GLY A 96 9.39 -10.48 -11.69
C GLY A 96 9.87 -9.78 -10.40
N VAL A 97 8.93 -9.20 -9.65
CA VAL A 97 9.19 -8.51 -8.38
C VAL A 97 8.58 -9.31 -7.23
N PRO A 98 9.33 -10.25 -6.62
CA PRO A 98 8.85 -10.99 -5.46
C PRO A 98 8.86 -10.10 -4.19
N CYS A 99 8.16 -10.52 -3.14
CA CYS A 99 8.00 -9.74 -1.90
C CYS A 99 9.34 -9.39 -1.24
N GLU A 100 10.34 -10.26 -1.35
CA GLU A 100 11.70 -10.09 -0.82
C GLU A 100 12.45 -8.90 -1.44
N ARG A 101 11.93 -8.34 -2.54
CA ARG A 101 12.44 -7.13 -3.20
C ARG A 101 11.51 -5.92 -3.05
N ILE A 102 10.41 -6.06 -2.30
CA ILE A 102 9.43 -5.01 -2.08
C ILE A 102 9.68 -4.34 -0.73
N ALA A 103 9.85 -3.03 -0.75
CA ALA A 103 9.67 -2.18 0.42
C ALA A 103 8.21 -1.69 0.44
N LEU A 104 7.40 -2.19 1.37
CA LEU A 104 6.01 -1.77 1.52
C LEU A 104 5.95 -0.55 2.44
N LEU A 105 5.57 0.60 1.90
CA LEU A 105 5.51 1.88 2.60
C LEU A 105 4.07 2.35 2.74
N GLY A 106 3.67 2.77 3.94
CA GLY A 106 2.32 3.26 4.18
C GLY A 106 2.24 4.33 5.27
N PHE A 107 1.28 5.24 5.11
CA PHE A 107 1.00 6.32 6.07
C PHE A 107 -0.45 6.27 6.58
N SER A 108 -0.65 6.51 7.89
CA SER A 108 -1.97 6.56 8.52
C SER A 108 -2.80 5.30 8.20
N GLN A 109 -3.85 5.41 7.40
CA GLN A 109 -4.64 4.27 6.96
C GLN A 109 -3.83 3.27 6.11
N GLY A 110 -2.95 3.77 5.24
CA GLY A 110 -1.99 2.94 4.50
C GLY A 110 -0.95 2.28 5.40
N CYS A 111 -0.59 2.88 6.54
CA CYS A 111 0.30 2.27 7.53
C CYS A 111 -0.35 1.03 8.16
N LEU A 112 -1.64 1.10 8.51
CA LEU A 112 -2.39 -0.07 8.96
C LEU A 112 -2.39 -1.17 7.90
N MET A 113 -2.63 -0.82 6.63
CA MET A 113 -2.59 -1.80 5.53
C MET A 113 -1.19 -2.41 5.34
N THR A 114 -0.14 -1.62 5.48
CA THR A 114 1.25 -2.12 5.47
C THR A 114 1.46 -3.15 6.57
N LEU A 115 1.09 -2.83 7.82
CA LEU A 115 1.27 -3.73 8.96
C LEU A 115 0.42 -5.00 8.82
N GLU A 116 -0.85 -4.86 8.44
CA GLU A 116 -1.78 -5.97 8.19
C GLU A 116 -1.23 -6.93 7.13
N THR A 117 -0.60 -6.40 6.08
CA THR A 117 0.01 -7.20 5.01
C THR A 117 1.29 -7.90 5.49
N VAL A 118 2.27 -7.16 5.99
CA VAL A 118 3.61 -7.73 6.28
C VAL A 118 3.61 -8.71 7.46
N LEU A 119 2.70 -8.56 8.42
CA LEU A 119 2.61 -9.44 9.59
C LEU A 119 1.89 -10.77 9.29
N ARG A 120 1.11 -10.84 8.21
CA ARG A 120 0.29 -12.01 7.84
C ARG A 120 0.78 -12.71 6.58
N HIS A 121 1.65 -12.07 5.82
CA HIS A 121 2.22 -12.66 4.62
C HIS A 121 3.28 -13.73 4.97
N PRO A 122 3.27 -14.91 4.33
CA PRO A 122 4.18 -16.01 4.68
C PRO A 122 5.64 -15.77 4.24
N ARG A 123 5.88 -14.85 3.30
CA ARG A 123 7.22 -14.49 2.82
C ARG A 123 7.65 -13.12 3.34
N PRO A 124 8.94 -12.94 3.64
CA PRO A 124 9.44 -11.66 4.12
C PRO A 124 9.42 -10.61 3.02
N PHE A 125 9.24 -9.36 3.45
CA PHE A 125 9.44 -8.18 2.60
C PHE A 125 10.87 -7.65 2.77
N LEU A 126 11.38 -6.91 1.78
CA LEU A 126 12.67 -6.22 1.91
C LEU A 126 12.65 -5.23 3.09
N ALA A 127 11.56 -4.48 3.20
CA ALA A 127 11.33 -3.53 4.28
C ALA A 127 9.82 -3.27 4.46
N ALA A 128 9.43 -2.91 5.68
CA ALA A 128 8.14 -2.34 5.99
C ALA A 128 8.35 -0.94 6.56
N VAL A 129 7.73 0.08 5.96
CA VAL A 129 7.81 1.47 6.40
C VAL A 129 6.41 1.91 6.82
N ALA A 130 6.13 1.83 8.12
CA ALA A 130 4.82 2.07 8.70
C ALA A 130 4.81 3.41 9.46
N ILE A 131 4.21 4.44 8.87
CA ILE A 131 4.30 5.83 9.37
C ILE A 131 2.97 6.26 10.00
N SER A 132 3.00 6.61 11.29
CA SER A 132 1.89 7.26 12.01
C SER A 132 0.52 6.57 11.85
N GLY A 133 0.48 5.25 12.01
CA GLY A 133 -0.75 4.45 11.95
C GLY A 133 -0.87 3.53 13.16
N TRP A 134 -1.71 2.50 13.03
CA TRP A 134 -1.98 1.54 14.09
C TRP A 134 -2.18 0.13 13.52
N LEU A 135 -2.04 -0.88 14.36
CA LEU A 135 -2.49 -2.23 14.07
C LEU A 135 -3.92 -2.39 14.61
N HIS A 136 -4.81 -3.03 13.86
CA HIS A 136 -6.10 -3.45 14.39
C HIS A 136 -6.10 -4.95 14.69
N ARG A 137 -6.90 -5.35 15.67
CA ARG A 137 -7.09 -6.76 16.03
C ARG A 137 -8.17 -7.40 15.18
#